data_AF-A0A2A5XCJ6-F1
#
_entry.id   AF-A0A2A5XCJ6-F1
#
_cell.length_a   1.000
_cell.length_b   1.000
_cell.length_c   1.000
_cell.angle_alpha   90.00
_cell.angle_beta   90.00
_cell.angle_gamma   90.00
#
_symmetry.space_group_name_H-M   'P 1'
#
loop_
_entity.id
_entity.type
_entity.pdbx_description
1 polymer ?
#
loop_
_entity_poly.entity_id
_entity_poly.type
_entity_poly.pdbx_seq_one_letter_code
_entity_poly.pdbx_strand_id
1 'polypeptide(L)' 'MELKNNKLSNLLIEVKINYAISLIDSLLISKSSANSKKDLDKIWKVSGFKTESTFKNHFKKSKGISFQKYCEQL' A
#
# COMPACT_ATOMS: atom_id res chain seq x y z
N MET A 1 7.90 -10.86 -26.59
CA MET A 1 7.62 -11.54 -25.30
C MET A 1 7.61 -10.57 -24.11
N GLU A 2 8.38 -9.47 -24.16
CA GLU A 2 8.54 -8.50 -23.06
C GLU A 2 7.30 -7.64 -22.73
N LEU A 3 6.48 -7.27 -23.71
CA LEU A 3 5.26 -6.48 -23.49
C LEU A 3 4.24 -7.15 -22.55
N LYS A 4 4.10 -8.48 -22.64
CA LYS A 4 3.19 -9.24 -21.76
C LYS A 4 3.70 -9.28 -20.31
N ASN A 5 5.02 -9.37 -20.13
CA ASN A 5 5.65 -9.38 -18.81
C ASN A 5 5.46 -8.05 -18.06
N ASN A 6 5.52 -6.92 -18.78
CA ASN A 6 5.27 -5.60 -18.19
C ASN A 6 3.81 -5.41 -17.76
N LYS A 7 2.85 -5.89 -18.57
CA LYS A 7 1.42 -5.80 -18.22
C LYS A 7 1.06 -6.63 -17.00
N LEU A 8 1.58 -7.86 -16.91
CA LEU A 8 1.38 -8.74 -15.75
C LEU A 8 2.00 -8.13 -14.48
N SER A 9 3.21 -7.58 -14.60
CA SER A 9 3.91 -6.92 -13.49
C SER A 9 3.13 -5.72 -12.96
N ASN A 10 2.56 -4.91 -13.85
CA ASN A 10 1.74 -3.76 -13.48
C ASN A 10 0.45 -4.19 -12.76
N LEU A 11 -0.22 -5.23 -13.27
CA LEU A 11 -1.44 -5.76 -12.65
C LEU A 11 -1.14 -6.33 -11.24
N LEU A 12 0.00 -7.00 -11.07
CA LEU A 12 0.43 -7.49 -9.77
C LEU A 12 0.69 -6.35 -8.78
N ILE A 13 1.33 -5.26 -9.23
CA ILE A 13 1.55 -4.06 -8.40
C ILE A 13 0.20 -3.46 -7.98
N GLU A 14 -0.75 -3.35 -8.91
CA GLU A 14 -2.09 -2.82 -8.63
C GLU A 14 -2.82 -3.64 -7.57
N VAL A 15 -2.82 -4.98 -7.70
CA VAL A 15 -3.41 -5.89 -6.69
C VAL A 15 -2.75 -5.70 -5.32
N LYS A 16 -1.41 -5.60 -5.26
CA LYS A 16 -0.70 -5.38 -3.99
C LYS A 16 -1.05 -4.05 -3.35
N ILE A 17 -1.19 -2.98 -4.14
CA ILE A 17 -1.61 -1.67 -3.64
C ILE A 17 -3.05 -1.71 -3.14
N ASN A 18 -3.98 -2.29 -3.90
CA ASN A 18 -5.37 -2.42 -3.48
C ASN A 18 -5.52 -3.22 -2.18
N TYR A 19 -4.75 -4.30 -2.05
CA TYR A 19 -4.70 -5.06 -0.80
C TYR A 19 -4.16 -4.23 0.38
N ALA A 20 -3.09 -3.44 0.16
CA ALA A 20 -2.57 -2.52 1.17
C ALA A 20 -3.64 -1.54 1.64
N ILE A 21 -4.42 -0.98 0.72
CA ILE A 21 -5.51 -0.03 1.03
C ILE A 21 -6.58 -0.68 1.90
N SER A 22 -7.04 -1.88 1.53
CA SER A 22 -8.02 -2.60 2.34
C SER A 22 -7.53 -2.88 3.77
N LEU A 23 -6.24 -3.16 3.94
CA LEU A 23 -5.63 -3.30 5.28
C LEU A 23 -5.61 -1.96 6.04
N ILE A 24 -5.21 -0.86 5.40
CA ILE A 24 -5.20 0.48 6.01
C ILE A 24 -6.61 0.84 6.48
N ASP A 25 -7.59 0.73 5.58
CA ASP A 25 -8.97 1.11 5.87
C ASP A 25 -9.52 0.27 7.04
N SER A 26 -9.25 -1.04 7.07
CA SER A 26 -9.63 -1.91 8.18
C SER A 26 -8.95 -1.53 9.50
N LEU A 27 -7.65 -1.22 9.48
CA LEU A 27 -6.90 -0.82 10.67
C LEU A 27 -7.37 0.53 11.22
N LEU A 28 -7.63 1.51 10.36
CA LEU A 28 -8.08 2.84 10.75
C LEU A 28 -9.54 2.82 11.27
N ILE A 29 -10.42 2.03 10.65
CA ILE A 29 -11.80 1.84 11.13
C ILE A 29 -11.83 1.19 12.53
N SER A 30 -10.87 0.32 12.84
CA SER A 30 -10.85 -0.44 14.10
C SER A 30 -10.56 0.37 15.38
N LYS A 31 -10.28 1.69 15.28
CA LYS A 31 -10.13 2.69 16.38
C LYS A 31 -9.25 2.29 17.60
N SER A 32 -8.45 1.24 17.53
CA SER A 32 -7.51 0.87 18.60
C SER A 32 -6.18 1.62 18.41
N SER A 33 -6.14 2.84 18.93
CA SER A 33 -5.15 3.89 18.64
C SER A 33 -3.72 3.62 19.11
N ALA A 34 -3.46 2.58 19.92
CA ALA A 34 -2.13 2.33 20.47
C ALA A 34 -1.20 1.53 19.53
N ASN A 35 -1.76 0.66 18.68
CA ASN A 35 -0.98 -0.24 17.81
C ASN A 35 -1.06 0.10 16.31
N SER A 36 -2.07 0.87 15.90
CA SER A 36 -2.33 1.19 14.49
C SER A 36 -1.11 1.81 13.78
N LYS A 37 -0.37 2.71 14.44
CA LYS A 37 0.80 3.37 13.83
C LYS A 37 1.93 2.38 13.53
N LYS A 38 2.20 1.44 14.44
CA LYS A 38 3.21 0.38 14.25
C LYS A 38 2.79 -0.65 13.20
N ASP A 39 1.49 -0.87 13.06
CA ASP A 39 0.94 -1.79 12.06
C ASP A 39 0.97 -1.16 10.66
N LEU A 40 0.64 0.14 10.55
CA LEU A 40 0.77 0.92 9.31
C LEU A 40 2.21 0.91 8.76
N ASP A 41 3.22 1.03 9.63
CA ASP A 41 4.64 0.98 9.25
C ASP A 41 5.05 -0.38 8.64
N LYS A 42 4.26 -1.45 8.85
CA LYS A 42 4.53 -2.79 8.33
C LYS A 42 3.69 -3.17 7.13
N ILE A 43 2.74 -2.33 6.70
CA ILE A 43 1.82 -2.63 5.60
C ILE A 43 2.55 -2.97 4.31
N TRP A 44 3.59 -2.20 3.95
CA TRP A 44 4.38 -2.47 2.75
C TRP A 44 4.89 -3.91 2.70
N LYS A 45 5.29 -4.47 3.84
CA LYS A 45 5.82 -5.82 3.96
C LYS A 45 4.72 -6.86 3.79
N VAL A 46 3.58 -6.66 4.47
CA VAL A 46 2.42 -7.56 4.39
C VAL A 46 1.81 -7.57 2.99
N SER A 47 1.81 -6.41 2.31
CA SER A 47 1.38 -6.28 0.91
C SER A 47 2.39 -6.83 -0.11
N GLY A 48 3.49 -7.43 0.35
CA GLY A 48 4.44 -8.14 -0.51
C GLY A 48 5.40 -7.24 -1.29
N PHE A 49 5.72 -6.05 -0.79
CA PHE A 49 6.79 -5.21 -1.31
C PHE A 49 8.12 -5.52 -0.64
N LYS A 50 9.20 -5.39 -1.40
CA LYS A 50 10.57 -5.67 -0.93
C LYS A 50 11.12 -4.57 -0.03
N THR A 51 10.71 -3.32 -0.30
CA THR A 51 11.08 -2.15 0.48
C THR A 51 9.89 -1.21 0.64
N GLU A 52 9.90 -0.45 1.72
CA GLU A 52 8.91 0.60 1.97
C GLU A 52 8.95 1.71 0.91
N SER A 53 10.15 2.09 0.45
CA SER A 53 10.32 3.13 -0.58
C SER A 53 9.65 2.73 -1.89
N THR A 54 9.83 1.48 -2.34
CA THR A 54 9.16 0.96 -3.55
C THR A 54 7.65 0.99 -3.39
N PHE A 55 7.13 0.56 -2.24
CA PHE A 55 5.70 0.64 -1.93
C PHE A 55 5.19 2.09 -2.00
N LYS A 56 5.81 3.03 -1.28
CA LYS A 56 5.40 4.44 -1.24
C LYS A 56 5.38 5.07 -2.64
N ASN A 57 6.35 4.73 -3.49
CA ASN A 57 6.39 5.19 -4.87
C ASN A 57 5.23 4.65 -5.71
N HIS A 58 4.93 3.34 -5.62
CA HIS A 58 3.80 2.76 -6.34
C HIS A 58 2.45 3.21 -5.80
N PHE A 59 2.33 3.35 -4.48
CA PHE A 59 1.15 3.89 -3.82
C PHE A 59 0.85 5.31 -4.33
N LYS A 60 1.85 6.20 -4.32
CA LYS A 60 1.69 7.57 -4.82
C LYS A 60 1.31 7.60 -6.30
N LYS A 61 1.90 6.73 -7.12
CA LYS A 61 1.53 6.61 -8.54
C LYS A 61 0.09 6.13 -8.74
N SER A 62 -0.40 5.24 -7.87
CA SER A 62 -1.75 4.66 -7.96
C SER A 62 -2.84 5.59 -7.40
N LYS A 63 -2.61 6.24 -6.25
CA LYS A 63 -3.60 7.07 -5.55
C LYS A 63 -3.45 8.57 -5.78
N GLY A 64 -2.34 9.02 -6.37
CA GLY A 64 -2.05 10.44 -6.58
C GLY A 64 -1.60 11.21 -5.32
N ILE A 65 -1.65 10.59 -4.15
CA ILE A 65 -1.25 11.18 -2.86
C ILE A 65 -0.24 10.30 -2.12
N SER A 66 0.53 10.89 -1.21
CA SER A 66 1.49 10.13 -0.40
C SER A 66 0.76 9.19 0.56
N PHE A 67 1.37 8.04 0.84
CA PHE A 67 0.86 7.08 1.84
C PHE A 67 0.61 7.73 3.20
N GLN A 68 1.54 8.59 3.66
CA GLN A 68 1.38 9.31 4.92
C GLN A 68 0.13 10.20 4.91
N LYS A 69 -0.05 11.00 3.84
CA LYS A 69 -1.23 11.88 3.72
C LYS A 69 -2.53 11.06 3.64
N TYR A 70 -2.52 9.91 2.99
CA TYR A 70 -3.67 9.00 2.96
C TYR A 70 -4.04 8.52 4.37
N CYS A 71 -3.06 8.11 5.17
CA CYS A 71 -3.30 7.64 6.53
C CYS A 71 -3.73 8.76 7.50
N GLU A 72 -3.37 10.02 7.22
CA GLU A 72 -3.76 11.20 8.02
C GLU A 72 -5.16 11.73 7.66
N GLN A 73 -5.72 11.35 6.50
CA GLN A 73 -7.02 11.83 6.00
C GLN A 73 -8.23 10.97 6.38
N LEU A 74 -8.00 9.80 6.99
CA LEU A 74 -9.00 8.80 7.38
C LEU A 74 -9.17 8.76 8.91
#